data_AF-A0A4Y7RV53-F1
#
_entry.id   AF-A0A4Y7RV53-F1
#
_cell.length_a   1.000
_cell.length_b   1.000
_cell.length_c   1.000
_cell.angle_alpha   90.00
_cell.angle_beta   90.00
_cell.angle_gamma   90.00
#
_symmetry.space_group_name_H-M   'P 1'
#
loop_
_entity.id
_entity.type
_entity.pdbx_description
1 polymer ?
#
loop_
_entity_poly.entity_id
_entity_poly.type
_entity_poly.pdbx_seq_one_letter_code
_entity_poly.pdbx_strand_id
1 'polypeptide(L)'
;MHLFRHRAGLVYQEGLNPKPHLFSGESQIYGGENMYAVIETGGKQYRVQVGDTFKVDKLPAEAGETVEVNKVLAVSDGESLRVGTPLLEGVKVILKVLKHGKGKKIVIFKFKAKKNYRRKQGHRQPFTQVTVDAIEV
;
A
#
# COMPACT_ATOMS: atom_id res chain seq x y z
N MET A 1 -11.88 -52.58 -57.10
CA MET A 1 -13.19 -51.94 -56.86
C MET A 1 -13.04 -51.08 -55.60
N HIS A 2 -12.74 -49.78 -55.66
CA HIS A 2 -13.61 -48.66 -56.07
C HIS A 2 -14.96 -48.65 -55.33
N LEU A 3 -15.07 -47.83 -54.26
CA LEU A 3 -15.87 -46.61 -54.14
C LEU A 3 -16.13 -46.32 -52.64
N PHE A 4 -15.55 -45.24 -52.08
CA PHE A 4 -16.21 -43.95 -51.88
C PHE A 4 -17.47 -43.99 -50.98
N ARG A 5 -17.34 -43.48 -49.75
CA ARG A 5 -18.44 -42.77 -49.09
C ARG A 5 -17.94 -41.72 -48.08
N HIS A 6 -17.98 -40.46 -48.56
CA HIS A 6 -18.36 -39.22 -47.85
C HIS A 6 -17.73 -38.86 -46.49
N ARG A 7 -16.74 -37.96 -46.56
CA ARG A 7 -16.78 -36.57 -46.01
C ARG A 7 -17.85 -36.27 -44.95
N ALA A 8 -17.40 -35.99 -43.71
CA ALA A 8 -17.64 -34.75 -42.96
C ALA A 8 -17.22 -34.90 -41.48
N GLY A 9 -16.55 -33.89 -40.91
CA GLY A 9 -16.42 -33.74 -39.46
C GLY A 9 -15.00 -33.63 -38.91
N LEU A 10 -14.23 -32.64 -39.35
CA LEU A 10 -13.16 -32.06 -38.52
C LEU A 10 -13.82 -31.38 -37.32
N VAL A 11 -13.74 -31.97 -36.14
CA VAL A 11 -14.12 -31.29 -34.88
C VAL A 11 -12.83 -30.91 -34.18
N TYR A 12 -12.77 -29.61 -33.90
CA TYR A 12 -11.64 -28.83 -33.45
C TYR A 12 -11.03 -29.33 -32.14
N GLN A 13 -9.71 -29.13 -32.02
CA GLN A 13 -9.01 -29.09 -30.75
C GLN A 13 -9.62 -27.97 -29.89
N GLU A 14 -10.20 -28.32 -28.74
CA GLU A 14 -10.61 -27.34 -27.75
C GLU A 14 -9.35 -26.66 -27.17
N GLY A 15 -9.15 -25.43 -27.61
CA GLY A 15 -8.38 -24.36 -27.01
C GLY A 15 -7.39 -24.72 -25.90
N LEU A 16 -6.11 -24.83 -26.28
CA LEU A 16 -5.04 -24.27 -25.45
C LEU A 16 -5.39 -22.80 -25.22
N ASN A 17 -5.76 -22.43 -23.99
CA ASN A 17 -5.94 -21.04 -23.58
C ASN A 17 -4.66 -20.26 -23.93
N PRO A 18 -4.66 -19.36 -24.94
CA PRO A 18 -3.48 -18.57 -25.22
C PRO A 18 -3.32 -17.61 -24.05
N LYS A 19 -2.18 -17.73 -23.35
CA LYS A 19 -1.73 -16.75 -22.35
C LYS A 19 -1.95 -15.35 -22.94
N PRO A 20 -2.75 -14.47 -22.31
CA PRO A 20 -2.91 -13.13 -22.85
C PRO A 20 -1.54 -12.44 -22.84
N HIS A 21 -1.13 -12.07 -24.05
CA HIS A 21 0.09 -11.34 -24.32
C HIS A 21 -0.01 -9.97 -23.63
N LEU A 22 0.93 -9.71 -22.74
CA LEU A 22 1.06 -8.49 -21.96
C LEU A 22 1.39 -7.28 -22.85
N PHE A 23 0.47 -6.74 -23.65
CA PHE A 23 0.61 -5.40 -24.26
C PHE A 23 -0.75 -4.95 -24.83
N SER A 24 -1.53 -4.26 -24.00
CA SER A 24 -2.37 -3.09 -24.29
C SER A 24 -3.59 -3.07 -23.36
N GLY A 25 -3.66 -2.05 -22.50
CA GLY A 25 -4.92 -1.43 -22.11
C GLY A 25 -5.95 -2.20 -21.26
N GLU A 26 -5.69 -3.40 -20.75
CA GLU A 26 -6.61 -4.06 -19.81
C GLU A 26 -6.10 -3.93 -18.37
N SER A 27 -6.29 -2.75 -17.79
CA SER A 27 -6.25 -2.57 -16.34
C SER A 27 -7.44 -3.32 -15.74
N GLN A 28 -7.14 -4.35 -14.97
CA GLN A 28 -8.14 -5.06 -14.17
C GLN A 28 -8.91 -4.06 -13.31
N ILE A 29 -10.22 -3.99 -13.56
CA ILE A 29 -11.21 -3.28 -12.77
C ILE A 29 -11.24 -3.85 -11.34
N TYR A 30 -10.50 -3.22 -10.43
CA TYR A 30 -10.80 -3.25 -9.00
C TYR A 30 -11.60 -1.99 -8.69
N GLY A 31 -12.88 -2.17 -8.35
CA GLY A 31 -13.74 -1.10 -7.89
C GLY A 31 -13.18 -0.48 -6.62
N GLY A 32 -12.60 0.70 -6.77
CA GLY A 32 -12.09 1.58 -5.74
C GLY A 32 -11.51 2.77 -6.47
N GLU A 33 -12.07 3.94 -6.23
CA GLU A 33 -11.69 5.20 -6.86
C GLU A 33 -10.16 5.34 -6.95
N ASN A 34 -9.67 5.90 -8.05
CA ASN A 34 -8.26 6.21 -8.25
C ASN A 34 -7.77 7.35 -7.32
N MET A 35 -8.53 7.62 -6.25
CA MET A 35 -8.32 8.68 -5.29
C MET A 35 -7.23 8.29 -4.30
N TYR A 36 -6.20 9.12 -4.19
CA TYR A 36 -5.14 8.94 -3.20
C TYR A 36 -4.75 10.27 -2.56
N ALA A 37 -4.37 10.21 -1.29
CA ALA A 37 -3.82 11.34 -0.56
C ALA A 37 -2.34 11.09 -0.23
N VAL A 38 -1.56 12.17 -0.17
CA VAL A 38 -0.21 12.16 0.38
C VAL A 38 -0.25 12.87 1.73
N ILE A 39 -0.09 12.11 2.80
CA ILE A 39 -0.15 12.61 4.17
C ILE A 39 1.25 12.68 4.77
N GLU A 40 1.46 13.63 5.68
CA GLU A 40 2.67 13.71 6.49
C GLU A 40 2.37 13.36 7.95
N THR A 41 3.02 12.32 8.46
CA THR A 41 2.91 11.92 9.87
C THR A 41 4.25 11.38 10.38
N GLY A 42 4.61 11.73 11.62
CA GLY A 42 5.90 11.36 12.21
C GLY A 42 7.13 11.89 11.46
N GLY A 43 6.97 12.94 10.64
CA GLY A 43 8.03 13.48 9.78
C GLY A 43 8.31 12.65 8.53
N LYS A 44 7.40 11.74 8.15
CA LYS A 44 7.47 10.94 6.92
C LYS A 44 6.22 11.15 6.09
N GLN A 45 6.36 11.05 4.78
CA GLN A 45 5.26 11.16 3.83
C GLN A 45 4.79 9.77 3.40
N TYR A 46 3.47 9.58 3.34
CA TYR A 46 2.84 8.33 2.95
C TYR A 46 1.80 8.61 1.88
N ARG A 47 1.86 7.86 0.78
CA ARG A 47 0.75 7.78 -0.19
C ARG A 47 -0.25 6.76 0.33
N VAL A 48 -1.50 7.17 0.44
CA VAL A 48 -2.57 6.39 1.05
C VAL A 48 -3.84 6.42 0.22
N GLN A 49 -4.54 5.30 0.16
CA GLN A 49 -5.88 5.13 -0.41
C GLN A 49 -6.85 4.66 0.66
N VAL A 50 -8.15 4.83 0.43
CA VAL A 50 -9.19 4.35 1.34
C VAL A 50 -9.07 2.81 1.47
N GLY A 51 -9.06 2.31 2.71
CA GLY A 51 -8.87 0.89 3.01
C GLY A 51 -7.41 0.45 3.17
N ASP A 52 -6.43 1.29 2.83
CA ASP A 52 -5.02 0.93 3.02
C ASP A 52 -4.67 0.80 4.50
N THR A 53 -3.84 -0.20 4.81
CA THR A 53 -3.31 -0.41 6.15
C THR A 53 -1.80 -0.25 6.15
N PHE A 54 -1.30 0.71 6.94
CA PHE A 54 0.12 1.03 7.00
C PHE A 54 0.60 1.23 8.45
N LYS A 55 1.93 1.35 8.61
CA LYS A 55 2.57 1.52 9.92
C LYS A 55 3.19 2.89 10.01
N VAL A 56 2.80 3.62 11.04
CA VAL A 56 3.30 4.96 11.37
C VAL A 56 4.11 4.91 12.66
N ASP A 57 4.83 5.99 12.92
CA ASP A 57 5.48 6.20 14.21
C ASP A 57 4.44 6.20 15.34
N LYS A 58 4.89 5.98 16.58
CA LYS A 58 3.98 5.78 17.71
C LYS A 58 3.13 7.04 17.96
N LEU A 59 1.83 6.91 17.77
CA LEU A 59 0.82 7.93 18.11
C LEU A 59 0.32 7.76 19.55
N PRO A 60 -0.03 8.85 20.26
CA PRO A 60 -0.60 8.83 21.61
C PRO A 60 -2.13 8.64 21.58
N ALA A 61 -2.61 7.68 20.79
CA ALA A 61 -4.02 7.30 20.68
C ALA A 61 -4.17 5.83 21.07
N GLU A 62 -5.35 5.39 21.51
CA GLU A 62 -5.61 4.00 21.87
C GLU A 62 -5.99 3.12 20.67
N ALA A 63 -5.97 1.80 20.85
CA ALA A 63 -6.40 0.87 19.82
C ALA A 63 -7.93 0.94 19.65
N GLY A 64 -8.39 1.17 18.42
CA GLY A 64 -9.79 1.39 18.08
C GLY A 64 -10.19 2.86 17.96
N GLU A 65 -9.31 3.78 18.37
CA GLU A 65 -9.55 5.22 18.26
C GLU A 65 -9.34 5.72 16.83
N THR A 66 -10.09 6.76 16.48
CA THR A 66 -9.98 7.46 15.20
C THR A 66 -9.08 8.68 15.35
N VAL A 67 -8.09 8.82 14.48
CA VAL A 67 -7.12 9.92 14.45
C VAL A 67 -7.28 10.67 13.15
N GLU A 68 -7.53 11.98 13.25
CA GLU A 68 -7.62 12.88 12.11
C GLU A 68 -6.24 13.44 11.77
N VAL A 69 -5.84 13.36 10.50
CA VAL A 69 -4.59 13.92 9.99
C VAL A 69 -4.89 15.09 9.08
N ASN A 70 -4.59 16.29 9.59
CA ASN A 70 -4.78 17.56 8.86
C ASN A 70 -3.58 17.92 7.95
N LYS A 71 -2.46 17.19 8.08
CA LYS A 71 -1.26 17.43 7.28
C LYS A 71 -1.34 16.66 5.98
N VAL A 72 -2.08 17.18 5.01
CA VAL A 72 -2.21 16.62 3.67
C VAL A 72 -1.48 17.52 2.68
N LEU A 73 -0.58 16.92 1.90
CA LEU A 73 0.27 17.63 0.92
C LEU A 73 -0.34 17.63 -0.47
N ALA A 74 -0.98 16.52 -0.84
CA ALA A 74 -1.62 16.37 -2.14
C ALA A 74 -2.80 15.41 -2.05
N VAL A 75 -3.81 15.66 -2.88
CA VAL A 75 -4.93 14.74 -3.15
C VAL A 75 -5.07 14.62 -4.65
N SER A 76 -5.20 13.40 -5.15
CA SER A 76 -5.57 13.14 -6.52
C SER A 76 -6.87 12.37 -6.56
N ASP A 77 -7.76 12.73 -7.47
CA ASP A 77 -9.04 12.05 -7.72
C ASP A 77 -8.97 11.16 -8.98
N GLY A 78 -7.76 10.88 -9.49
CA GLY A 78 -7.52 10.09 -10.70
C GLY A 78 -7.43 10.89 -11.99
N GLU A 79 -8.12 12.02 -12.08
CA GLU A 79 -8.09 12.93 -13.25
C GLU A 79 -7.36 14.24 -12.94
N SER A 80 -7.53 14.78 -11.73
CA SER A 80 -6.90 16.01 -11.28
C SER A 80 -6.03 15.76 -10.05
N LEU A 81 -4.97 16.52 -9.92
CA LEU A 81 -4.05 16.49 -8.78
C LEU A 81 -4.06 17.88 -8.13
N ARG A 82 -4.58 17.96 -6.91
CA ARG A 82 -4.51 19.16 -6.06
C ARG A 82 -3.26 19.03 -5.22
N VAL A 83 -2.32 19.96 -5.39
CA VAL A 83 -1.08 20.03 -4.61
C VAL A 83 -1.11 21.27 -3.76
N GLY A 84 -0.84 21.12 -2.47
CA GLY A 84 -0.76 22.24 -1.53
C GLY A 84 0.56 22.99 -1.66
N THR A 85 0.52 24.29 -1.38
CA THR A 85 1.71 25.14 -1.19
C THR A 85 1.60 25.80 0.18
N PRO A 86 2.09 25.24 1.30
CA PRO A 86 2.78 23.96 1.55
C PRO A 86 1.89 22.81 2.09
N LEU A 87 0.64 23.09 2.46
CA LEU A 87 -0.37 22.13 2.90
C LEU A 87 -1.68 22.43 2.15
N LEU A 88 -2.56 21.44 1.98
CA LEU A 88 -3.93 21.67 1.52
C LEU A 88 -4.82 21.98 2.72
N GLU A 89 -5.38 23.20 2.75
CA GLU A 89 -6.36 23.59 3.75
C GLU A 89 -7.74 23.00 3.41
N GLY A 90 -8.46 22.50 4.41
CA GLY A 90 -9.80 21.90 4.25
C GLY A 90 -9.81 20.38 4.05
N VAL A 91 -8.66 19.77 3.76
CA VAL A 91 -8.56 18.31 3.56
C VAL A 91 -8.17 17.61 4.86
N LYS A 92 -8.89 16.56 5.22
CA LYS A 92 -8.56 15.69 6.36
C LYS A 92 -8.60 14.22 5.98
N VAL A 93 -7.65 13.46 6.52
CA VAL A 93 -7.63 12.00 6.39
C VAL A 93 -7.99 11.39 7.73
N ILE A 94 -9.03 10.57 7.74
CA ILE A 94 -9.51 9.85 8.92
C ILE A 94 -8.81 8.50 8.96
N LEU A 95 -8.01 8.29 10.01
CA LEU A 95 -7.30 7.05 10.25
C LEU A 95 -7.89 6.32 11.45
N LYS A 96 -8.03 5.01 11.35
CA LYS A 96 -8.39 4.15 12.48
C LYS A 96 -7.17 3.42 13.02
N VAL A 97 -6.95 3.52 14.32
CA VAL A 97 -5.86 2.80 14.99
C VAL A 97 -6.26 1.36 15.18
N LEU A 98 -5.54 0.42 14.55
CA LEU A 98 -5.79 -1.00 14.75
C LEU A 98 -5.06 -1.51 16.01
N LYS A 99 -3.76 -1.23 16.11
CA LYS A 99 -2.93 -1.70 17.22
C LYS A 99 -1.61 -0.96 17.33
N HIS A 100 -1.03 -1.02 18.53
CA HIS A 100 0.37 -0.66 18.76
C HIS A 100 1.25 -1.90 18.80
N GLY A 101 2.46 -1.78 18.27
CA GLY A 101 3.40 -2.88 18.19
C GLY A 101 4.84 -2.43 18.33
N LYS A 102 5.73 -3.43 18.43
CA LYS A 102 7.18 -3.24 18.34
C LYS A 102 7.68 -3.93 17.08
N GLY A 103 8.46 -3.21 16.29
CA GLY A 103 9.05 -3.71 15.06
C GLY A 103 9.99 -4.89 15.27
N LYS A 104 10.59 -5.35 14.17
CA LYS A 104 11.63 -6.38 14.21
C LYS A 104 12.79 -5.89 15.08
N LYS A 105 13.41 -6.80 15.83
CA LYS A 105 14.56 -6.47 16.69
C LYS A 105 15.77 -6.17 15.81
N ILE A 106 16.24 -4.94 15.87
CA ILE A 106 17.50 -4.51 15.28
C ILE A 106 18.58 -4.72 16.34
N VAL A 107 19.64 -5.44 15.99
CA VAL A 107 20.77 -5.69 16.90
C VAL A 107 21.88 -4.71 16.58
N ILE A 108 22.14 -3.79 17.50
CA ILE A 108 23.23 -2.83 17.42
C ILE A 108 24.44 -3.46 18.11
N PHE A 109 25.46 -3.80 17.33
CA PHE A 109 26.71 -4.36 17.85
C PHE A 109 27.85 -3.36 17.64
N LYS A 110 28.44 -2.89 18.74
CA LYS A 110 29.62 -2.03 18.73
C LYS A 110 30.84 -2.85 19.15
N PHE A 111 31.89 -2.81 18.35
CA PHE A 111 33.15 -3.53 18.62
C PHE A 111 34.33 -2.60 18.34
N LYS A 112 35.34 -2.61 19.22
CA LYS A 112 36.64 -1.98 18.98
C LYS A 112 37.74 -3.02 19.16
N ALA A 113 38.50 -3.25 18.09
CA ALA A 113 39.58 -4.23 18.06
C ALA A 113 40.67 -3.88 19.11
N LYS A 114 41.22 -4.91 19.76
CA LYS A 114 42.34 -4.80 20.74
C LYS A 114 42.08 -3.87 21.94
N LYS A 115 40.82 -3.44 22.17
CA LYS A 115 40.41 -2.60 23.31
C LYS A 115 39.48 -3.31 24.29
N ASN A 116 39.30 -4.63 24.14
CA ASN A 116 38.32 -5.44 24.89
C ASN A 116 36.92 -4.79 24.98
N TYR A 117 36.54 -4.02 23.97
CA TYR A 117 35.28 -3.29 23.94
C TYR A 117 34.35 -3.95 22.93
N ARG A 118 33.31 -4.60 23.46
CA ARG A 118 32.19 -5.15 22.70
C ARG A 118 30.89 -4.86 23.45
N ARG A 119 29.90 -4.29 22.76
CA ARG A 119 28.57 -4.01 23.31
C ARG A 119 27.52 -4.48 22.30
N LYS A 120 26.57 -5.28 22.77
CA LYS A 120 25.43 -5.75 21.99
C LYS A 120 24.16 -5.19 22.63
N GLN A 121 23.43 -4.36 21.90
CA GLN A 121 22.17 -3.78 22.35
C GLN A 121 21.08 -4.14 21.33
N GLY A 122 19.89 -4.48 21.82
CA GLY A 122 18.72 -4.61 20.97
C GLY A 122 17.96 -3.28 20.92
N HIS A 123 17.52 -2.87 19.74
CA HIS A 123 16.51 -1.83 19.56
C HIS A 123 15.26 -2.43 18.91
N ARG A 124 14.08 -2.03 19.38
CA ARG A 124 12.81 -2.37 18.74
C ARG A 124 11.98 -1.10 18.62
N GLN A 125 11.83 -0.61 17.40
CA GLN A 125 11.08 0.61 17.15
C GLN A 125 9.59 0.38 17.44
N PRO A 126 8.95 1.16 18.34
CA PRO A 126 7.52 1.13 18.50
C PRO A 126 6.83 1.72 17.27
N PHE A 127 5.70 1.16 16.86
CA PHE A 127 4.90 1.64 15.75
C PHE A 127 3.42 1.54 16.09
N THR A 128 2.60 2.34 15.41
CA THR A 128 1.14 2.21 15.40
C THR A 128 0.71 1.73 14.03
N GLN A 129 -0.11 0.69 13.97
CA GLN A 129 -0.73 0.23 12.73
C GLN A 129 -2.07 0.92 12.57
N VAL A 130 -2.26 1.58 11.44
CA VAL A 130 -3.44 2.38 11.13
C VAL A 130 -4.05 1.94 9.82
N THR A 131 -5.36 2.09 9.69
CA THR A 131 -6.12 1.90 8.45
C THR A 131 -6.76 3.22 8.06
N VAL A 132 -6.85 3.48 6.76
CA VAL A 132 -7.52 4.69 6.23
C VAL A 132 -9.02 4.40 6.11
N ASP A 133 -9.83 5.12 6.87
CA ASP A 133 -11.29 4.98 6.82
C ASP A 133 -11.89 5.90 5.76
N ALA A 134 -11.48 7.16 5.71
CA ALA A 134 -12.00 8.15 4.76
C ALA A 134 -10.98 9.24 4.43
N ILE A 135 -11.10 9.80 3.23
CA ILE A 135 -10.41 11.01 2.79
C ILE A 135 -11.50 12.05 2.54
N GLU A 136 -11.54 13.10 3.35
CA GLU A 136 -12.49 14.21 3.18
C GLU A 136 -11.74 15.42 2.61
N VAL A 137 -12.28 16.00 1.53
CA VAL A 137 -11.70 17.13 0.77
C VAL A 137 -12.57 18.36 0.92
#